data_AF-A0A7W6RQ36-F1
#
_entry.id   AF-A0A7W6RQ36-F1
#
_cell.length_a   1.000
_cell.length_b   1.000
_cell.length_c   1.000
_cell.angle_alpha   90.00
_cell.angle_beta   90.00
_cell.angle_gamma   90.00
#
_symmetry.space_group_name_H-M   'P 1'
#
loop_
_entity.id
_entity.type
_entity.pdbx_description
1 polymer ?
#
loop_
_entity_poly.entity_id
_entity_poly.type
_entity_poly.pdbx_seq_one_letter_code
_entity_poly.pdbx_strand_id
1 'polypeptide(L)'
;MASNYLLDDERVVRLIPWGKLRKDEDDNVVGVLPQAFELRPDEPYLSSTWCEYFSGAQDQQLRCAIEAIRNSNLKVGGKAQFAVGLVREIRQLVDARPNAKKIRIIHEPEEDNEAHAAMRHWPESDVELFDLLAQSVWSMLYNSEAADALPTSECACSERGQGK
;
A
#
# COMPACT_ATOMS: atom_id res chain seq x y z
N MET A 1 -22.58 -3.99 12.89
CA MET A 1 -21.32 -3.30 13.24
C MET A 1 -20.55 -3.15 11.94
N ALA A 2 -20.17 -1.92 11.57
CA ALA A 2 -19.32 -1.72 10.40
C ALA A 2 -18.01 -2.48 10.63
N SER A 3 -17.59 -3.27 9.64
CA SER A 3 -16.34 -4.00 9.70
C SER A 3 -15.21 -3.06 9.32
N ASN A 4 -14.17 -2.99 10.16
CA ASN A 4 -12.94 -2.24 9.83
C ASN A 4 -12.09 -2.97 8.78
N TYR A 5 -12.54 -4.13 8.27
CA TYR A 5 -11.85 -4.81 7.19
C TYR A 5 -12.08 -4.09 5.87
N LEU A 6 -11.00 -3.96 5.09
CA LEU A 6 -11.12 -3.50 3.71
C LEU A 6 -11.83 -4.56 2.86
N LEU A 7 -12.56 -4.11 1.86
CA LEU A 7 -13.25 -4.92 0.87
C LEU A 7 -12.27 -5.42 -0.20
N ASP A 8 -12.66 -6.48 -0.89
CA ASP A 8 -11.80 -7.17 -1.87
C ASP A 8 -11.46 -6.30 -3.10
N ASP A 9 -12.36 -5.39 -3.48
CA ASP A 9 -12.23 -4.45 -4.59
C ASP A 9 -11.55 -3.13 -4.21
N GLU A 10 -11.22 -2.94 -2.94
CA GLU A 10 -10.51 -1.75 -2.45
C GLU A 10 -8.99 -1.86 -2.68
N ARG A 11 -8.35 -0.70 -2.76
CA ARG A 11 -6.93 -0.54 -3.07
C ARG A 11 -6.19 0.07 -1.89
N VAL A 12 -4.93 -0.32 -1.80
CA VAL A 12 -3.98 0.17 -0.81
C VAL A 12 -2.73 0.64 -1.53
N VAL A 13 -2.10 1.68 -1.01
CA VAL A 13 -0.85 2.22 -1.52
C VAL A 13 0.24 2.11 -0.45
N ARG A 14 1.47 1.86 -0.89
CA ARG A 14 2.66 1.78 -0.04
C ARG A 14 3.76 2.67 -0.58
N LEU A 15 4.46 3.34 0.32
CA LEU A 15 5.75 3.96 0.00
C LEU A 15 6.82 2.89 -0.16
N ILE A 16 7.48 2.87 -1.31
CA ILE A 16 8.64 2.02 -1.58
C ILE A 16 9.89 2.92 -1.63
N PRO A 17 10.79 2.84 -0.63
CA PRO A 17 12.04 3.59 -0.63
C PRO A 17 12.92 3.24 -1.83
N TRP A 18 13.74 4.19 -2.30
CA TRP A 18 14.64 4.00 -3.45
C TRP A 18 15.53 2.74 -3.37
N GLY A 19 15.99 2.40 -2.16
CA GLY A 19 16.82 1.22 -1.92
C GLY A 19 16.08 -0.12 -2.04
N LYS A 20 14.74 -0.09 -2.07
CA LYS A 20 13.87 -1.27 -2.21
C LYS A 20 13.17 -1.33 -3.58
N LEU A 21 13.57 -0.48 -4.52
CA LEU A 21 13.13 -0.52 -5.92
C LEU A 21 14.12 -1.35 -6.75
N ARG A 22 13.58 -2.18 -7.64
CA ARG A 22 14.36 -2.91 -8.65
C ARG A 22 14.65 -1.95 -9.79
N LYS A 23 15.92 -1.86 -10.17
CA LYS A 23 16.41 -0.95 -11.20
C LYS A 23 17.27 -1.69 -12.22
N ASP A 24 17.30 -1.18 -13.45
CA ASP A 24 18.24 -1.63 -14.48
C ASP A 24 19.63 -0.97 -14.31
N GLU A 25 20.52 -1.16 -15.30
CA GLU A 25 21.89 -0.63 -15.29
C GLU A 25 21.93 0.91 -15.38
N ASP A 26 20.86 1.53 -15.86
CA ASP A 26 20.74 2.98 -16.06
C ASP A 26 19.94 3.67 -14.93
N ASP A 27 19.75 2.98 -13.80
CA ASP A 27 18.93 3.43 -12.66
C ASP A 27 17.44 3.65 -12.98
N ASN A 28 16.91 3.13 -14.09
CA ASN A 28 15.48 3.17 -14.35
C ASN A 28 14.76 2.17 -13.45
N VAL A 29 13.65 2.59 -12.85
CA VAL A 29 12.86 1.69 -11.99
C VAL A 29 12.05 0.74 -12.85
N VAL A 30 12.31 -0.56 -12.68
CA VAL A 30 11.65 -1.65 -13.41
C VAL A 30 10.76 -2.53 -12.51
N GLY A 31 10.68 -2.20 -11.22
CA GLY A 31 9.78 -2.89 -10.29
C GLY A 31 10.14 -2.69 -8.82
N VAL A 32 9.61 -3.56 -7.97
CA VAL A 32 9.86 -3.57 -6.53
C VAL A 32 10.75 -4.76 -6.16
N LEU A 33 11.64 -4.58 -5.19
CA LEU A 33 12.43 -5.68 -4.62
C LEU A 33 11.61 -6.39 -3.53
N PRO A 34 11.71 -7.73 -3.38
CA PRO A 34 10.99 -8.49 -2.35
C PRO A 34 11.14 -7.93 -0.93
N GLN A 35 12.32 -7.38 -0.62
CA GLN A 35 12.65 -6.76 0.67
C GLN A 35 11.73 -5.57 1.04
N ALA A 36 10.96 -5.03 0.09
CA ALA A 36 9.91 -4.04 0.35
C ALA A 36 8.76 -4.57 1.22
N PHE A 37 8.57 -5.89 1.24
CA PHE A 37 7.48 -6.58 1.91
C PHE A 37 7.94 -7.40 3.12
N GLU A 38 9.24 -7.38 3.43
CA GLU A 38 9.77 -7.94 4.67
C GLU A 38 9.43 -7.02 5.84
N LEU A 39 8.86 -7.60 6.90
CA LEU A 39 8.71 -6.94 8.19
C LEU A 39 10.08 -6.72 8.81
N ARG A 40 10.29 -5.55 9.43
CA ARG A 40 11.42 -5.37 10.34
C ARG A 40 11.17 -6.15 11.63
N PRO A 41 12.23 -6.49 12.41
CA PRO A 41 12.10 -7.29 13.62
C PRO A 41 11.05 -6.78 14.64
N ASP A 42 10.81 -5.47 14.67
CA ASP A 42 9.89 -4.82 15.61
C ASP A 42 8.55 -4.41 14.97
N GLU A 43 8.31 -4.74 13.69
CA GLU A 43 7.07 -4.39 12.98
C GLU A 43 6.06 -5.55 13.05
N PRO A 44 4.90 -5.38 13.72
CA PRO A 44 3.92 -6.45 13.88
C PRO A 44 3.00 -6.65 12.66
N TYR A 45 3.07 -5.76 11.68
CA TYR A 45 2.24 -5.77 10.48
C TYR A 45 2.89 -4.93 9.39
N LEU A 46 2.38 -5.09 8.17
CA LEU A 46 2.85 -4.33 7.02
C LEU A 46 1.93 -3.10 6.81
N SER A 47 2.49 -1.89 6.93
CA SER A 47 1.71 -0.62 6.94
C SER A 47 1.41 -0.05 5.57
N SER A 48 0.16 0.30 5.28
CA SER A 48 -0.27 0.85 3.98
C SER A 48 -1.28 1.98 4.16
N THR A 49 -1.72 2.59 3.06
CA THR A 49 -2.76 3.63 3.08
C THR A 49 -3.90 3.25 2.16
N TRP A 50 -5.13 3.33 2.66
CA TRP A 50 -6.34 2.94 1.94
C TRP A 50 -6.78 4.03 0.97
N CYS A 51 -6.99 3.68 -0.30
CA CYS A 51 -7.37 4.63 -1.34
C CYS A 51 -8.84 5.07 -1.21
N GLU A 52 -9.76 4.13 -1.04
CA GLU A 52 -11.21 4.39 -1.00
C GLU A 52 -11.67 4.99 0.35
N TYR A 53 -10.75 5.19 1.29
CA TYR A 53 -10.96 6.12 2.40
C TYR A 53 -11.34 7.52 1.88
N PHE A 54 -10.78 7.92 0.73
CA PHE A 54 -11.06 9.21 0.11
C PHE A 54 -12.23 9.11 -0.89
N SER A 55 -12.95 10.21 -1.04
CA SER A 55 -14.01 10.36 -2.02
C SER A 55 -13.46 10.80 -3.39
N GLY A 56 -14.20 10.45 -4.45
CA GLY A 56 -13.87 10.82 -5.83
C GLY A 56 -13.58 9.61 -6.72
N ALA A 57 -13.08 9.89 -7.92
CA ALA A 57 -12.68 8.87 -8.88
C ALA A 57 -11.40 8.14 -8.44
N GLN A 58 -11.12 6.99 -9.05
CA GLN A 58 -10.00 6.12 -8.66
C GLN A 58 -8.64 6.83 -8.61
N ASP A 59 -8.36 7.72 -9.56
CA ASP A 59 -7.11 8.48 -9.63
C ASP A 59 -7.04 9.58 -8.55
N GLN A 60 -8.17 10.19 -8.22
CA GLN A 60 -8.25 11.19 -7.15
C GLN A 60 -8.05 10.55 -5.77
N GLN A 61 -8.65 9.39 -5.57
CA GLN A 61 -8.46 8.57 -4.37
C GLN A 61 -6.99 8.18 -4.18
N LEU A 62 -6.35 7.74 -5.26
CA LEU A 62 -4.93 7.40 -5.24
C LEU A 62 -4.06 8.63 -4.93
N ARG A 63 -4.32 9.76 -5.60
CA ARG A 63 -3.63 11.03 -5.32
C ARG A 63 -3.71 11.36 -3.84
N CYS A 64 -4.90 11.27 -3.25
CA CYS A 64 -5.11 11.60 -1.85
C CYS A 64 -4.46 10.63 -0.87
N ALA A 65 -4.45 9.33 -1.18
CA ALA A 65 -3.71 8.36 -0.37
C ALA A 65 -2.19 8.58 -0.42
N ILE A 66 -1.65 9.01 -1.57
CA ILE A 66 -0.24 9.40 -1.70
C ILE A 66 0.05 10.67 -0.88
N GLU A 67 -0.84 11.68 -0.94
CA GLU A 67 -0.69 12.89 -0.13
C GLU A 67 -0.77 12.60 1.37
N ALA A 68 -1.63 11.68 1.81
CA ALA A 68 -1.68 11.23 3.19
C ALA A 68 -0.35 10.60 3.65
N ILE A 69 0.28 9.79 2.80
CA ILE A 69 1.65 9.28 3.08
C ILE A 69 2.65 10.42 3.18
N ARG A 70 2.62 11.39 2.25
CA ARG A 70 3.57 12.52 2.23
C ARG A 70 3.42 13.44 3.44
N ASN A 71 2.20 13.58 3.96
CA ASN A 71 1.89 14.40 5.13
C ASN A 71 2.06 13.65 6.46
N SER A 72 2.26 12.33 6.43
CA SER A 72 2.60 11.54 7.61
C SER A 72 4.02 11.81 8.11
N ASN A 73 4.38 11.22 9.25
CA ASN A 73 5.74 11.31 9.78
C ASN A 73 6.77 10.48 8.99
N LEU A 74 6.35 9.77 7.94
CA LEU A 74 7.25 8.99 7.10
C LEU A 74 8.16 9.89 6.26
N LYS A 75 9.46 9.58 6.26
CA LYS A 75 10.42 10.24 5.37
C LYS A 75 10.24 9.76 3.93
N VAL A 76 9.53 10.54 3.12
CA VAL A 76 9.40 10.32 1.68
C VAL A 76 10.65 10.86 0.97
N GLY A 77 11.52 9.97 0.50
CA GLY A 77 12.67 10.37 -0.33
C GLY A 77 12.21 10.78 -1.73
N GLY A 78 12.88 11.78 -2.34
CA GLY A 78 12.48 12.31 -3.66
C GLY A 78 12.54 11.29 -4.82
N LYS A 79 13.25 10.17 -4.65
CA LYS A 79 13.29 9.04 -5.60
C LYS A 79 12.45 7.84 -5.18
N ALA A 80 11.75 7.91 -4.04
CA ALA A 80 10.83 6.85 -3.65
C ALA A 80 9.65 6.79 -4.62
N GLN A 81 8.98 5.63 -4.66
CA GLN A 81 7.79 5.44 -5.47
C GLN A 81 6.64 4.93 -4.61
N PHE A 82 5.42 5.05 -5.13
CA PHE A 82 4.20 4.59 -4.51
C PHE A 82 3.68 3.38 -5.27
N ALA A 83 3.67 2.22 -4.61
CA ALA A 83 3.15 0.98 -5.17
C ALA A 83 1.68 0.82 -4.78
N VAL A 84 0.83 0.51 -5.75
CA VAL A 84 -0.60 0.26 -5.55
C VAL A 84 -0.85 -1.23 -5.57
N GLY A 85 -1.68 -1.72 -4.66
CA GLY A 85 -2.09 -3.13 -4.57
C GLY A 85 -3.58 -3.27 -4.32
N LEU A 86 -4.18 -4.31 -4.89
CA LEU A 86 -5.60 -4.63 -4.72
C LEU A 86 -5.81 -5.66 -3.61
N VAL A 87 -6.74 -5.38 -2.69
CA VAL A 87 -6.94 -6.18 -1.46
C VAL A 87 -7.19 -7.66 -1.76
N ARG A 88 -8.04 -7.99 -2.74
CA ARG A 88 -8.30 -9.39 -3.12
C ARG A 88 -7.05 -10.14 -3.57
N GLU A 89 -6.16 -9.48 -4.31
CA GLU A 89 -4.98 -10.12 -4.91
C GLU A 89 -3.92 -10.37 -3.82
N ILE A 90 -3.76 -9.43 -2.89
CA ILE A 90 -2.94 -9.63 -1.69
C ILE A 90 -3.46 -10.83 -0.90
N ARG A 91 -4.76 -10.88 -0.62
CA ARG A 91 -5.40 -11.99 0.10
C ARG A 91 -5.18 -13.33 -0.59
N GLN A 92 -5.44 -13.39 -1.89
CA GLN A 92 -5.30 -14.61 -2.67
C GLN A 92 -3.87 -15.17 -2.62
N LEU A 93 -2.85 -14.32 -2.75
CA LEU A 93 -1.46 -14.79 -2.75
C LEU A 93 -0.94 -15.16 -1.37
N VAL A 94 -1.31 -14.39 -0.34
CA VAL A 94 -0.87 -14.64 1.03
C VAL A 94 -1.59 -15.85 1.62
N ASP A 95 -2.91 -15.93 1.50
CA ASP A 95 -3.71 -17.01 2.09
C ASP A 95 -3.50 -18.35 1.35
N ALA A 96 -3.00 -18.33 0.11
CA ALA A 96 -2.66 -19.55 -0.63
C ALA A 96 -1.38 -20.25 -0.12
N ARG A 97 -0.59 -19.60 0.76
CA ARG A 97 0.65 -20.22 1.24
C ARG A 97 0.36 -21.38 2.22
N PRO A 98 1.14 -22.48 2.14
CA PRO A 98 1.02 -23.55 3.12
C PRO A 98 1.23 -23.01 4.55
N ASN A 99 0.33 -23.35 5.47
CA ASN A 99 0.34 -22.87 6.86
C ASN A 99 0.16 -21.35 7.03
N ALA A 100 -0.30 -20.64 5.99
CA ALA A 100 -0.65 -19.23 6.12
C ALA A 100 -1.71 -19.03 7.19
N LYS A 101 -1.47 -18.05 8.06
CA LYS A 101 -2.56 -17.46 8.83
C LYS A 101 -3.37 -16.60 7.88
N LYS A 102 -4.70 -16.66 7.99
CA LYS A 102 -5.59 -15.80 7.22
C LYS A 102 -5.22 -14.33 7.44
N ILE A 103 -4.82 -13.64 6.38
CA ILE A 103 -4.41 -12.24 6.43
C ILE A 103 -5.60 -11.37 6.84
N ARG A 104 -5.32 -10.32 7.61
CA ARG A 104 -6.31 -9.31 7.96
C ARG A 104 -5.83 -7.97 7.43
N ILE A 105 -6.54 -7.43 6.45
CA ILE A 105 -6.29 -6.09 5.92
C ILE A 105 -7.39 -5.19 6.49
N ILE A 106 -7.00 -4.33 7.43
CA ILE A 106 -7.92 -3.53 8.24
C ILE A 106 -7.57 -2.05 8.20
N HIS A 107 -8.58 -1.20 8.25
CA HIS A 107 -8.46 0.22 8.49
C HIS A 107 -8.14 0.42 9.98
N GLU A 108 -7.00 1.05 10.24
CA GLU A 108 -6.48 1.32 11.58
C GLU A 108 -5.86 2.72 11.55
N PRO A 109 -6.67 3.78 11.66
CA PRO A 109 -6.22 5.17 11.58
C PRO A 109 -5.07 5.46 12.54
N GLU A 110 -4.07 6.20 12.06
CA GLU A 110 -2.99 6.75 12.88
C GLU A 110 -3.11 8.28 12.95
N GLU A 111 -2.51 8.91 13.98
CA GLU A 111 -2.60 10.36 14.19
C GLU A 111 -2.10 11.20 13.01
N ASP A 112 -1.14 10.67 12.26
CA ASP A 112 -0.51 11.30 11.09
C ASP A 112 -0.99 10.74 9.75
N ASN A 113 -1.90 9.75 9.77
CA ASN A 113 -2.53 9.17 8.59
C ASN A 113 -3.87 8.51 8.93
N GLU A 114 -4.96 9.28 8.79
CA GLU A 114 -6.31 8.76 9.08
C GLU A 114 -6.75 7.63 8.13
N ALA A 115 -6.11 7.54 6.96
CA ALA A 115 -6.35 6.49 5.96
C ALA A 115 -5.41 5.27 6.16
N HIS A 116 -4.67 5.19 7.25
CA HIS A 116 -3.76 4.07 7.52
C HIS A 116 -4.52 2.73 7.51
N ALA A 117 -3.93 1.75 6.84
CA ALA A 117 -4.39 0.37 6.81
C ALA A 117 -3.25 -0.60 7.17
N ALA A 118 -3.53 -1.48 8.12
CA ALA A 118 -2.60 -2.49 8.60
C ALA A 118 -2.88 -3.85 7.95
N MET A 119 -1.84 -4.48 7.38
CA MET A 119 -1.88 -5.87 6.92
C MET A 119 -1.32 -6.79 8.00
N ARG A 120 -2.21 -7.31 8.84
CA ARG A 120 -1.88 -8.16 9.98
C ARG A 120 -1.86 -9.64 9.59
N HIS A 121 -1.15 -10.43 10.40
CA HIS A 121 -0.78 -11.82 10.08
C HIS A 121 0.03 -11.92 8.78
N TRP A 122 0.82 -10.90 8.50
CA TRP A 122 1.74 -10.91 7.37
C TRP A 122 2.77 -12.03 7.55
N PRO A 123 3.10 -12.79 6.50
CA PRO A 123 4.07 -13.87 6.60
C PRO A 123 5.46 -13.34 6.93
N GLU A 124 6.18 -14.11 7.73
CA GLU A 124 7.57 -13.83 8.09
C GLU A 124 8.49 -14.62 7.16
N SER A 125 9.52 -13.98 6.64
CA SER A 125 10.62 -14.64 5.90
C SER A 125 10.20 -15.54 4.71
N ASP A 126 9.15 -15.17 3.96
CA ASP A 126 8.74 -15.88 2.72
C ASP A 126 9.15 -15.09 1.47
N VAL A 127 10.43 -15.22 1.10
CA VAL A 127 11.03 -14.48 -0.02
C VAL A 127 10.34 -14.79 -1.36
N GLU A 128 9.91 -16.04 -1.58
CA GLU A 128 9.20 -16.44 -2.80
C GLU A 128 7.84 -15.75 -2.91
N LEU A 129 7.09 -15.65 -1.81
CA LEU A 129 5.86 -14.88 -1.77
C LEU A 129 6.13 -13.39 -2.00
N PHE A 130 7.17 -12.83 -1.37
CA PHE A 130 7.47 -11.40 -1.51
C PHE A 130 7.88 -11.04 -2.93
N ASP A 131 8.61 -11.90 -3.63
CA ASP A 131 8.94 -11.70 -5.05
C ASP A 131 7.69 -11.81 -5.94
N LEU A 132 6.80 -12.78 -5.66
CA LEU A 132 5.54 -12.89 -6.37
C LEU A 132 4.65 -11.66 -6.17
N LEU A 133 4.51 -11.17 -4.93
CA LEU A 133 3.76 -9.96 -4.60
C LEU A 133 4.35 -8.72 -5.30
N ALA A 134 5.68 -8.60 -5.33
CA ALA A 134 6.37 -7.51 -6.00
C ALA A 134 6.07 -7.45 -7.50
N GLN A 135 6.02 -8.60 -8.16
CA GLN A 135 5.86 -8.71 -9.61
C GLN A 135 4.40 -8.64 -10.06
N SER A 136 3.47 -9.13 -9.24
CA SER A 136 2.05 -9.19 -9.60
C SER A 136 1.29 -7.99 -9.05
N VAL A 137 1.10 -7.97 -7.73
CA VAL A 137 0.17 -7.05 -7.06
C VAL A 137 0.70 -5.63 -6.97
N TRP A 138 2.00 -5.48 -6.69
CA TRP A 138 2.63 -4.18 -6.43
C TRP A 138 3.42 -3.66 -7.64
N SER A 139 3.02 -4.07 -8.85
CA SER A 139 3.68 -3.73 -10.11
C SER A 139 3.36 -2.33 -10.61
N MET A 140 2.21 -1.78 -10.22
CA MET A 140 1.82 -0.42 -10.57
C MET A 140 2.50 0.59 -9.64
N LEU A 141 3.40 1.38 -10.22
CA LEU A 141 4.26 2.32 -9.50
C LEU A 141 4.07 3.75 -9.98
N TYR A 142 4.01 4.67 -9.01
CA TYR A 142 3.96 6.11 -9.26
C TYR A 142 5.20 6.76 -8.66
N ASN A 143 5.99 7.43 -9.50
CA ASN A 143 7.04 8.35 -9.01
C ASN A 143 6.41 9.68 -8.58
N SER A 144 7.22 10.61 -8.06
CA SER A 144 6.70 11.90 -7.58
C SER A 144 5.94 12.66 -8.66
N GLU A 145 6.50 12.76 -9.87
CA GLU A 145 5.92 13.50 -10.99
C GLU A 145 4.59 12.89 -11.45
N ALA A 146 4.54 11.57 -11.64
CA ALA A 146 3.33 10.85 -12.00
C ALA A 146 2.26 10.99 -10.92
N ALA A 147 2.64 10.95 -9.64
CA ALA A 147 1.71 11.20 -8.55
C ALA A 147 1.19 12.63 -8.53
N ASP A 148 2.02 13.62 -8.88
CA ASP A 148 1.65 15.05 -8.96
C ASP A 148 0.77 15.37 -10.17
N ALA A 149 0.84 14.55 -11.22
CA ALA A 149 -0.03 14.66 -12.39
C ALA A 149 -1.44 14.11 -12.16
N LEU A 150 -1.68 13.32 -11.10
CA LEU A 150 -3.00 12.80 -10.77
C LEU A 150 -3.95 13.93 -10.34
N PRO A 151 -5.24 13.90 -10.74
CA PRO A 151 -6.21 14.89 -10.31
C PRO A 151 -6.40 14.85 -8.78
N THR A 152 -6.63 16.00 -8.17
CA THR A 152 -6.97 16.10 -6.74
C THR A 152 -8.49 16.26 -6.55
N SER A 153 -9.01 15.84 -5.40
CA SER A 153 -10.41 16.01 -4.97
C SER A 153 -10.52 16.68 -3.58
N GLU A 154 -9.51 17.45 -3.17
CA GLU A 154 -9.39 18.02 -1.81
C GLU A 154 -9.29 16.96 -0.70
N CYS A 155 -9.24 15.67 -1.06
CA CYS A 155 -9.01 14.55 -0.15
C CYS A 155 -10.04 14.45 0.98
N ALA A 156 -11.30 14.77 0.67
CA ALA A 156 -12.42 14.56 1.58
C ALA A 156 -12.66 13.06 1.83
N CYS A 157 -12.89 12.71 3.09
CA CYS A 157 -13.21 11.35 3.52
C CYS A 157 -14.55 10.85 2.92
N SER A 158 -14.55 9.62 2.40
CA SER A 158 -15.73 8.97 1.81
C SER A 158 -16.74 8.53 2.87
N GLU A 159 -17.98 8.22 2.45
CA GLU A 159 -18.99 7.64 3.37
C GLU A 159 -18.46 6.36 4.04
N ARG A 160 -17.81 5.50 3.24
CA ARG A 160 -17.19 4.26 3.68
C ARG A 160 -16.05 4.50 4.67
N GLY A 161 -15.23 5.53 4.45
CA GLY A 161 -14.17 5.98 5.36
C GLY A 161 -14.68 6.56 6.68
N GLN A 162 -15.89 7.13 6.68
CA GLN A 162 -16.60 7.57 7.89
C GLN A 162 -17.26 6.42 8.67
N GLY A 163 -17.17 5.18 8.17
CA GLY A 163 -17.81 4.01 8.75
C GLY A 163 -19.32 3.90 8.46
N LYS A 164 -19.79 4.57 7.40
CA LYS A 164 -21.18 4.49 6.92
C LYS A 164 -21.33 3.46 5.80
#